data_AF-A0A7C7HPW0-F1
#
_entry.id   AF-A0A7C7HPW0-F1
#
_cell.length_a   1.000
_cell.length_b   1.000
_cell.length_c   1.000
_cell.angle_alpha   90.00
_cell.angle_beta   90.00
_cell.angle_gamma   90.00
#
_symmetry.space_group_name_H-M   'P 1'
#
loop_
_entity.id
_entity.type
_entity.pdbx_description
1 polymer ?
#
loop_
_entity_poly.entity_id
_entity_poly.type
_entity_poly.pdbx_seq_one_letter_code
_entity_poly.pdbx_strand_id
1 'polypeptide(L)'
;MTYRLVPTKLQENLSDGTVRCNLCLWRCRLRHGQRGFCQAHVNRDGRLYNLSYGVISAMDVGPIEDKPVRHYRPGSQVLSVGSYGCSFRCGGCHNLEISWGEEALDALARGQSKAAFAEPEQLVATAIEAGVQGIAFTYSEPAVWLEYVLDVCEAAK
;
A
#
# COMPACT_ATOMS: atom_id res chain seq x y z
N MET A 1 -9.22 -4.43 16.81
CA MET A 1 -8.66 -5.56 16.03
C MET A 1 -7.16 -5.34 15.89
N THR A 2 -6.38 -6.41 15.73
CA THR A 2 -4.91 -6.38 15.69
C THR A 2 -4.47 -6.61 14.25
N TYR A 3 -3.58 -5.75 13.73
CA TYR A 3 -2.95 -5.90 12.42
C TYR A 3 -2.47 -7.34 12.17
N ARG A 4 -2.74 -7.86 10.97
CA ARG A 4 -2.32 -9.19 10.53
C ARG A 4 -1.54 -9.08 9.23
N LEU A 5 -0.55 -9.95 9.07
CA LEU A 5 0.16 -10.07 7.81
C LEU A 5 -0.77 -10.63 6.73
N VAL A 6 -0.87 -9.92 5.61
CA VAL A 6 -1.67 -10.34 4.47
C VAL A 6 -0.76 -10.94 3.40
N PRO A 7 -1.00 -12.19 2.98
CA PRO A 7 -0.27 -12.80 1.88
C PRO A 7 -0.45 -12.05 0.56
N THR A 8 0.64 -11.85 -0.17
CA THR A 8 0.58 -11.25 -1.51
C THR A 8 -0.11 -12.20 -2.50
N LYS A 9 -1.04 -11.70 -3.32
CA LYS A 9 -1.76 -12.53 -4.30
C LYS A 9 -0.88 -12.93 -5.48
N LEU A 10 0.04 -12.07 -5.90
CA LEU A 10 0.91 -12.27 -7.06
C LEU A 10 2.29 -12.78 -6.64
N GLN A 11 2.37 -14.04 -6.22
CA GLN A 11 3.62 -14.69 -5.83
C GLN A 11 3.77 -16.10 -6.44
N GLU A 12 5.01 -16.51 -6.72
CA GLU A 12 5.37 -17.85 -7.19
C GLU A 12 6.36 -18.45 -6.19
N ASN A 13 5.97 -19.55 -5.53
CA ASN A 13 6.83 -20.26 -4.60
C ASN A 13 7.82 -21.14 -5.35
N LEU A 14 9.10 -21.06 -4.99
CA LEU A 14 10.17 -21.88 -5.55
C LEU A 14 10.54 -23.02 -4.59
N SER A 15 11.19 -24.06 -5.10
CA SER A 15 11.48 -25.30 -4.36
C SER A 15 12.45 -25.13 -3.19
N ASP A 16 13.21 -24.05 -3.14
CA ASP A 16 14.21 -23.76 -2.10
C ASP A 16 13.69 -22.81 -0.99
N GLY A 17 12.37 -22.57 -0.95
CA GLY A 17 11.76 -21.60 -0.03
C GLY A 17 11.95 -20.13 -0.45
N THR A 18 12.58 -19.88 -1.60
CA THR A 18 12.56 -18.56 -2.25
C THR A 18 11.18 -18.31 -2.84
N VAL A 19 10.73 -17.05 -2.82
CA VAL A 19 9.49 -16.63 -3.47
C VAL A 19 9.80 -15.58 -4.53
N ARG A 20 9.25 -15.74 -5.73
CA ARG A 20 9.27 -14.70 -6.76
C ARG A 20 8.01 -13.84 -6.62
N CYS A 21 8.21 -12.55 -6.37
CA CYS A 21 7.14 -11.56 -6.37
C CYS A 21 6.79 -11.18 -7.82
N ASN A 22 5.52 -11.26 -8.18
CA ASN A 22 5.01 -10.97 -9.52
C ASN A 22 4.17 -9.69 -9.60
N LEU A 23 4.24 -8.86 -8.55
CA LEU A 23 3.45 -7.65 -8.40
C LEU A 23 3.87 -6.51 -9.33
N CYS A 24 5.17 -6.35 -9.57
CA CYS A 24 5.74 -5.30 -10.40
C CYS A 24 6.88 -5.84 -11.28
N LEU A 25 7.43 -4.98 -12.14
CA LEU A 25 8.43 -5.34 -13.13
C LEU A 25 9.78 -5.78 -12.54
N TRP A 26 10.05 -5.49 -11.26
CA TRP A 26 11.28 -5.94 -10.59
C TRP A 26 11.37 -7.46 -10.44
N ARG A 27 10.24 -8.17 -10.42
CA ARG A 27 10.17 -9.64 -10.31
C ARG A 27 11.08 -10.22 -9.21
N CYS A 28 11.15 -9.55 -8.05
CA CYS A 28 12.12 -9.86 -6.99
C CYS A 28 12.05 -11.34 -6.59
N ARG A 29 13.22 -12.00 -6.49
CA ARG A 29 13.37 -13.33 -5.92
C ARG A 29 13.90 -13.21 -4.50
N LEU A 30 13.09 -13.59 -3.52
CA LEU A 30 13.31 -13.29 -2.11
C LEU A 30 13.41 -14.58 -1.31
N ARG A 31 14.53 -14.78 -0.62
CA ARG A 31 14.69 -15.83 0.41
C ARG A 31 14.01 -15.41 1.70
N HIS A 32 13.83 -16.34 2.64
CA HIS A 32 13.32 -16.04 3.98
C HIS A 32 14.02 -14.80 4.58
N GLY A 33 13.24 -13.89 5.14
CA GLY A 33 13.70 -12.64 5.77
C GLY A 33 14.04 -11.51 4.80
N GLN A 34 14.17 -11.79 3.50
CA GLN A 34 14.44 -10.74 2.50
C GLN A 34 13.19 -9.95 2.15
N ARG A 35 13.41 -8.67 1.84
CA ARG A 35 12.37 -7.76 1.35
C ARG A 35 12.57 -7.43 -0.12
N GLY A 36 11.46 -7.19 -0.81
CA GLY A 36 11.45 -6.74 -2.20
C GLY A 36 12.06 -5.35 -2.36
N PHE A 37 12.30 -4.95 -3.61
CA PHE A 37 12.80 -3.62 -3.94
C PHE A 37 11.98 -2.51 -3.26
N CYS A 38 10.65 -2.67 -3.22
CA CYS A 38 9.72 -1.73 -2.59
C CYS A 38 9.80 -1.68 -1.05
N GLN A 39 10.57 -2.57 -0.41
CA GLN A 39 10.66 -2.79 1.04
C GLN A 39 9.35 -3.23 1.74
N ALA A 40 8.19 -3.09 1.11
CA ALA A 40 6.89 -3.44 1.69
C ALA A 40 6.56 -4.95 1.64
N HIS A 41 7.31 -5.74 0.87
CA HIS A 41 7.04 -7.16 0.69
C HIS A 41 8.13 -8.00 1.32
N VAL A 42 7.79 -8.91 2.24
CA VAL A 42 8.75 -9.77 2.94
C VAL A 42 8.42 -11.24 2.74
N ASN A 43 9.43 -12.05 2.45
CA ASN A 43 9.27 -13.51 2.49
C ASN A 43 9.44 -13.98 3.94
N ARG A 44 8.41 -14.64 4.48
CA ARG A 44 8.48 -15.41 5.73
C ARG A 44 8.16 -16.86 5.41
N ASP A 45 9.16 -17.71 5.58
CA ASP A 45 9.04 -19.17 5.48
C ASP A 45 8.44 -19.68 4.16
N GLY A 46 8.90 -19.12 3.03
CA GLY A 46 8.45 -19.53 1.70
C GLY A 46 7.11 -18.92 1.30
N ARG A 47 6.66 -17.87 2.00
CA ARG A 47 5.46 -17.11 1.65
C ARG A 47 5.70 -15.61 1.72
N LEU A 48 5.30 -14.90 0.68
CA LEU A 48 5.40 -13.45 0.60
C LEU A 48 4.19 -12.79 1.27
N TYR A 49 4.47 -11.78 2.09
CA TYR A 49 3.48 -10.98 2.80
C TYR A 49 3.68 -9.50 2.51
N ASN A 50 2.57 -8.78 2.47
CA ASN A 50 2.53 -7.33 2.40
C ASN A 50 2.58 -6.73 3.82
N LEU A 51 3.63 -5.98 4.12
CA LEU A 51 3.85 -5.32 5.41
C LEU A 51 3.00 -4.06 5.60
N SER A 52 2.58 -3.40 4.52
CA SER A 52 1.88 -2.12 4.59
C SER A 52 0.37 -2.22 4.36
N TYR A 53 -0.18 -3.44 4.31
CA TYR A 53 -1.63 -3.66 4.23
C TYR A 53 -2.38 -2.90 5.35
N GLY A 54 -3.31 -2.02 4.97
CA GLY A 54 -4.08 -1.20 5.91
C GLY A 54 -3.28 -0.17 6.69
N VAL A 55 -1.97 -0.05 6.47
CA VAL A 55 -1.15 0.98 7.10
C VAL A 55 -1.32 2.29 6.34
N ILE A 56 -1.70 3.35 7.03
CA ILE A 56 -1.97 4.66 6.45
C ILE A 56 -0.82 5.60 6.82
N SER A 57 -0.09 6.07 5.81
CA SER A 57 1.03 7.01 5.98
C SER A 57 0.59 8.47 5.85
N ALA A 58 -0.47 8.72 5.06
CA ALA A 58 -1.05 10.03 4.84
C ALA A 58 -2.51 9.88 4.40
N MET A 59 -3.35 10.82 4.80
CA MET A 59 -4.74 10.90 4.40
C MET A 59 -5.18 12.36 4.34
N ASP A 60 -5.82 12.77 3.25
CA ASP A 60 -6.26 14.15 3.06
C ASP A 60 -7.47 14.23 2.12
N VAL A 61 -8.35 15.22 2.31
CA VAL A 61 -9.49 15.48 1.42
C VAL A 61 -9.14 16.61 0.47
N GLY A 62 -9.30 16.38 -0.83
CA GLY A 62 -9.01 17.40 -1.83
C GLY A 62 -9.80 17.22 -3.12
N PRO A 63 -9.74 18.21 -4.03
CA PRO A 63 -10.44 18.17 -5.30
C PRO A 63 -9.88 17.07 -6.23
N ILE A 64 -10.76 16.47 -7.04
CA ILE A 64 -10.38 15.48 -8.06
C ILE A 64 -9.37 16.08 -9.08
N GLU A 65 -9.39 17.40 -9.27
CA GLU A 65 -8.52 18.13 -10.19
C GLU A 65 -7.03 18.08 -9.82
N ASP A 66 -6.71 17.79 -8.56
CA ASP A 66 -5.32 17.59 -8.11
C ASP A 66 -4.76 16.22 -8.54
N LYS A 67 -5.64 15.32 -9.00
CA LYS A 67 -5.27 13.99 -9.49
C LYS A 67 -5.02 14.03 -10.99
N PRO A 68 -4.27 13.07 -11.57
CA PRO A 68 -3.98 13.02 -13.01
C PRO A 68 -5.21 12.60 -13.86
N VAL A 69 -6.41 13.03 -13.46
CA VAL A 69 -7.71 12.77 -14.09
C VAL A 69 -8.59 14.03 -14.06
N ARG A 70 -8.00 15.22 -14.26
CA ARG A 70 -8.66 16.53 -14.11
C ARG A 70 -10.04 16.68 -14.77
N HIS A 71 -10.27 16.03 -15.91
CA HIS A 71 -11.55 16.11 -16.63
C HIS A 71 -12.59 15.07 -16.19
N TYR A 72 -12.24 14.19 -15.25
CA TYR A 72 -13.14 13.22 -14.67
C TYR A 72 -13.87 13.83 -13.48
N ARG A 73 -15.20 13.89 -13.56
CA ARG A 73 -16.10 14.43 -12.51
C ARG A 73 -15.64 15.75 -11.84
N PRO A 74 -15.40 16.84 -12.60
CA PRO A 74 -14.94 18.11 -12.04
C PRO A 74 -15.81 18.62 -10.88
N GLY A 75 -15.19 19.27 -9.90
CA GLY A 75 -15.81 19.80 -8.69
C GLY A 75 -16.05 18.76 -7.59
N SER A 76 -15.76 17.48 -7.83
CA SER A 76 -15.83 16.45 -6.79
C SER A 76 -14.64 16.51 -5.83
N GLN A 77 -14.88 16.05 -4.61
CA GLN A 77 -13.88 15.85 -3.56
C GLN A 77 -13.57 14.36 -3.45
N VAL A 78 -12.32 14.02 -3.16
CA VAL A 78 -11.85 12.65 -2.94
C VAL A 78 -11.01 12.54 -1.68
N LEU A 79 -11.16 11.43 -0.97
CA LEU A 79 -10.27 11.06 0.12
C LEU A 79 -8.99 10.47 -0.46
N SER A 80 -7.91 11.22 -0.41
CA SER A 80 -6.57 10.81 -0.82
C SER A 80 -5.93 10.01 0.28
N VAL A 81 -5.37 8.84 -0.03
CA VAL A 81 -4.82 7.91 0.96
C VAL A 81 -3.48 7.39 0.46
N GLY A 82 -2.50 7.29 1.33
CA GLY A 82 -1.17 6.73 1.03
C GLY A 82 -0.74 5.69 2.04
N SER A 83 0.21 4.86 1.61
CA SER A 83 0.86 3.85 2.44
C SER A 83 2.37 3.83 2.19
N TYR A 84 3.09 3.00 2.94
CA TYR A 84 4.54 2.87 2.81
C TYR A 84 4.96 1.88 1.72
N GLY A 85 6.03 2.25 1.01
CA GLY A 85 6.65 1.42 -0.01
C GLY A 85 6.28 1.81 -1.44
N CYS A 86 7.25 1.69 -2.35
CA CYS A 86 7.11 2.11 -3.74
C CYS A 86 8.04 1.29 -4.65
N SER A 87 7.57 0.90 -5.83
CA SER A 87 8.40 0.21 -6.83
C SER A 87 9.29 1.14 -7.65
N PHE A 88 9.29 2.45 -7.39
CA PHE A 88 10.10 3.46 -8.05
C PHE A 88 11.09 4.13 -7.10
N ARG A 89 12.18 4.69 -7.66
CA ARG A 89 13.19 5.50 -6.93
C ARG A 89 13.44 6.79 -7.69
N CYS A 90 12.40 7.61 -7.77
CA CYS A 90 12.46 8.89 -8.47
C CYS A 90 13.41 9.84 -7.73
N GLY A 91 14.36 10.46 -8.46
CA GLY A 91 15.35 11.37 -7.86
C GLY A 91 14.75 12.66 -7.26
N GLY A 92 13.52 13.02 -7.63
CA GLY A 92 12.78 14.17 -7.10
C GLY A 92 11.44 13.79 -6.47
N CYS A 93 11.38 12.65 -5.75
CA CYS A 93 10.14 12.21 -5.13
C CYS A 93 9.67 13.18 -4.04
N HIS A 94 8.52 13.84 -4.24
CA HIS A 94 7.93 14.73 -3.23
C HIS A 94 7.45 13.98 -1.97
N ASN A 95 7.15 12.69 -2.13
CA ASN A 95 6.66 11.82 -1.06
C ASN A 95 7.73 10.82 -0.62
N LEU A 96 9.01 11.20 -0.65
CA LEU A 96 10.14 10.30 -0.42
C LEU A 96 10.03 9.55 0.90
N GLU A 97 9.69 10.25 1.98
CA GLU A 97 9.61 9.70 3.34
C GLU A 97 8.59 8.55 3.43
N ILE A 98 7.48 8.62 2.71
CA ILE A 98 6.45 7.57 2.71
C ILE A 98 6.63 6.56 1.57
N SER A 99 7.06 7.01 0.39
CA SER A 99 7.31 6.14 -0.76
C SER A 99 8.43 5.15 -0.48
N TRP A 100 9.48 5.60 0.22
CA TRP A 100 10.55 4.72 0.61
C TRP A 100 10.26 4.10 1.97
N GLY A 101 9.90 4.94 2.96
CA GLY A 101 9.31 4.49 4.22
C GLY A 101 10.14 3.47 4.98
N GLU A 102 11.47 3.40 4.78
CA GLU A 102 12.27 2.27 5.22
C GLU A 102 12.23 2.09 6.74
N GLU A 103 12.30 3.19 7.50
CA GLU A 103 12.19 3.15 8.96
C GLU A 103 10.81 2.66 9.43
N ALA A 104 9.73 3.13 8.79
CA ALA A 104 8.38 2.70 9.11
C ALA A 104 8.17 1.21 8.76
N LEU A 105 8.71 0.76 7.61
CA LEU A 105 8.66 -0.62 7.15
C LEU A 105 9.55 -1.55 7.99
N ASP A 106 10.67 -1.09 8.50
CA ASP A 106 11.50 -1.78 9.48
C ASP A 106 10.72 -1.99 10.78
N ALA A 107 10.10 -0.93 11.29
CA ALA A 107 9.26 -1.02 12.49
C ALA A 107 8.09 -1.98 12.28
N LEU A 108 7.42 -1.95 11.13
CA LEU A 108 6.37 -2.91 10.76
C LEU A 108 6.90 -4.35 10.73
N ALA A 109 8.04 -4.59 10.07
CA ALA A 109 8.63 -5.92 9.98
C ALA A 109 8.96 -6.51 11.36
N ARG A 110 9.38 -5.66 12.32
CA ARG A 110 9.70 -6.04 13.71
C ARG A 110 8.48 -6.07 14.64
N GLY A 111 7.29 -5.70 14.16
CA GLY A 111 6.09 -5.60 15.00
C GLY A 111 6.14 -4.44 16.00
N GLN A 112 6.92 -3.40 15.70
CA GLN A 112 7.17 -2.23 16.55
C GLN A 112 6.51 -0.95 15.99
N SER A 113 5.76 -1.06 14.90
CA SER A 113 5.12 0.08 14.25
C SER A 113 4.06 0.73 15.14
N LYS A 114 4.00 2.07 15.07
CA LYS A 114 2.93 2.90 15.63
C LYS A 114 2.15 3.63 14.53
N ALA A 115 2.36 3.25 13.27
CA ALA A 115 1.67 3.87 12.15
C ALA A 115 0.15 3.64 12.27
N ALA A 116 -0.61 4.59 11.74
CA ALA A 116 -2.05 4.46 11.69
C ALA A 116 -2.44 3.22 10.87
N PHE A 117 -3.48 2.52 11.33
CA PHE A 117 -4.02 1.36 10.67
C PHE A 117 -5.52 1.54 10.49
N ALA A 118 -6.02 1.21 9.30
CA ALA A 118 -7.44 1.17 8.98
C ALA A 118 -7.75 -0.17 8.29
N GLU A 119 -8.81 -0.83 8.76
CA GLU A 119 -9.45 -1.90 8.00
C GLU A 119 -10.15 -1.31 6.76
N PRO A 120 -10.35 -2.10 5.69
CA PRO A 120 -10.98 -1.62 4.47
C PRO A 120 -12.31 -0.89 4.69
N GLU A 121 -13.19 -1.44 5.52
CA GLU A 121 -14.51 -0.87 5.83
C GLU A 121 -14.39 0.45 6.62
N GLN A 122 -13.36 0.59 7.45
CA GLN A 122 -13.12 1.83 8.20
C GLN A 122 -12.70 2.96 7.28
N LEU A 123 -11.90 2.66 6.25
CA LEU A 123 -11.52 3.65 5.25
C LEU A 123 -12.72 4.09 4.42
N VAL A 124 -13.60 3.16 4.04
CA VAL A 124 -14.85 3.46 3.34
C VAL A 124 -15.78 4.30 4.22
N ALA A 125 -15.98 3.92 5.49
CA ALA A 125 -16.76 4.69 6.43
C ALA A 125 -16.22 6.12 6.59
N THR A 126 -14.90 6.27 6.69
CA THR A 126 -14.24 7.59 6.76
C THR A 126 -14.53 8.43 5.52
N ALA A 127 -14.52 7.83 4.32
CA ALA A 127 -14.85 8.54 3.09
C ALA A 127 -16.33 8.98 3.04
N ILE A 128 -17.24 8.12 3.51
CA ILE A 128 -18.68 8.43 3.60
C ILE A 128 -18.92 9.56 4.61
N GLU A 129 -18.31 9.49 5.79
CA GLU A 129 -18.41 10.51 6.84
C GLU A 129 -17.86 11.86 6.37
N ALA A 130 -16.79 11.86 5.57
CA ALA A 130 -16.22 13.06 4.98
C ALA A 130 -17.07 13.64 3.82
N GLY A 131 -18.11 12.93 3.35
CA GLY A 131 -18.97 13.39 2.26
C GLY A 131 -18.28 13.47 0.89
N VAL A 132 -17.19 12.71 0.69
CA VAL A 132 -16.43 12.70 -0.57
C VAL A 132 -17.05 11.73 -1.59
N GLN A 133 -16.79 11.95 -2.88
CA GLN A 133 -17.37 11.14 -3.98
C GLN A 133 -16.48 9.95 -4.38
N GLY A 134 -15.33 9.77 -3.75
CA GLY A 134 -14.43 8.67 -4.02
C GLY A 134 -13.18 8.64 -3.14
N ILE A 135 -12.41 7.56 -3.28
CA ILE A 135 -11.13 7.34 -2.61
C ILE A 135 -10.04 7.32 -3.68
N ALA A 136 -8.98 8.10 -3.48
CA ALA A 136 -7.83 8.17 -4.37
C ALA A 136 -6.60 7.56 -3.68
N PHE A 137 -6.22 6.38 -4.12
CA PHE A 137 -4.99 5.71 -3.67
C PHE A 137 -3.77 6.39 -4.32
N THR A 138 -2.92 7.03 -3.51
CA THR A 138 -1.90 7.97 -3.98
C THR A 138 -0.71 8.11 -3.01
N TYR A 139 0.08 9.16 -3.21
CA TYR A 139 1.32 9.53 -2.53
C TYR A 139 2.51 8.58 -2.75
N SER A 140 2.32 7.28 -2.54
CA SER A 140 3.24 6.20 -2.93
C SER A 140 2.64 5.42 -4.11
N GLU A 141 3.13 4.21 -4.41
CA GLU A 141 2.71 3.43 -5.60
C GLU A 141 1.56 2.45 -5.28
N PRO A 142 0.31 2.70 -5.72
CA PRO A 142 -0.89 1.83 -5.59
C PRO A 142 -0.67 0.35 -5.79
N ALA A 143 0.14 -0.03 -6.78
CA ALA A 143 0.37 -1.43 -7.09
C ALA A 143 1.05 -2.20 -5.94
N VAL A 144 1.82 -1.53 -5.08
CA VAL A 144 2.50 -2.17 -3.93
C VAL A 144 1.52 -2.60 -2.83
N TRP A 145 0.31 -2.07 -2.81
CA TRP A 145 -0.70 -2.33 -1.78
C TRP A 145 -1.96 -2.95 -2.38
N LEU A 146 -1.77 -3.69 -3.47
CA LEU A 146 -2.81 -4.32 -4.26
C LEU A 146 -3.89 -5.00 -3.41
N GLU A 147 -3.50 -5.81 -2.43
CA GLU A 147 -4.48 -6.55 -1.60
C GLU A 147 -5.40 -5.60 -0.84
N TYR A 148 -4.85 -4.55 -0.23
CA TYR A 148 -5.65 -3.57 0.52
C TYR A 148 -6.53 -2.74 -0.41
N VAL A 149 -6.00 -2.30 -1.55
CA VAL A 149 -6.78 -1.58 -2.57
C VAL A 149 -7.97 -2.40 -3.04
N LEU A 150 -7.77 -3.69 -3.33
CA LEU A 150 -8.85 -4.59 -3.76
C LEU A 150 -9.91 -4.77 -2.67
N ASP A 151 -9.49 -4.98 -1.42
CA ASP A 151 -10.43 -5.19 -0.31
C ASP A 151 -11.24 -3.91 -0.01
N VAL A 152 -10.62 -2.72 -0.11
CA VAL A 152 -11.34 -1.44 0.00
C VAL A 152 -12.32 -1.26 -1.16
N CYS A 153 -11.92 -1.59 -2.39
CA CYS A 153 -12.83 -1.53 -3.55
C CYS A 153 -14.02 -2.48 -3.39
N GLU A 154 -13.83 -3.66 -2.80
CA GLU A 154 -14.89 -4.60 -2.51
C GLU A 154 -15.84 -4.05 -1.42
N ALA A 155 -15.30 -3.39 -0.40
CA ALA A 155 -16.07 -2.76 0.67
C ALA A 155 -16.83 -1.49 0.24
N ALA A 156 -16.36 -0.78 -0.80
CA ALA A 156 -16.92 0.48 -1.28
C ALA A 156 -18.09 0.34 -2.27
N LYS A 157 -18.68 -0.86 -2.37
CA LYS A 157 -19.78 -1.17 -3.31
C LYS A 157 -21.09 -0.47 -2.97
#